data_AF-X1H0A0-F1
#
_entry.id   AF-X1H0A0-F1
#
_cell.length_a   1.000
_cell.length_b   1.000
_cell.length_c   1.000
_cell.angle_alpha   90.00
_cell.angle_beta   90.00
_cell.angle_gamma   90.00
#
_symmetry.space_group_name_H-M   'P 1'
#
loop_
_entity.id
_entity.type
_entity.pdbx_description
1 polymer ?
#
loop_
_entity_poly.entity_id
_entity_poly.type
_entity_poly.pdbx_seq_one_letter_code
_entity_poly.pdbx_strand_id
1 'polypeptide(L)'
;MEHYEMRCLCDAFRDQGVLGNQAADTWWRPTPAAVFGELAADERAEIVYAEIWSPVTGVDDEALKKVVLVIDGEETGRYISLCGVRSAVMAPPKDRIFGSRLYSFGTPLDVTQAIQNPLFNTTPKVKQNVTVATLAGPASGVPPESPITVDYRIRLWGKVYKNSELPRFG
;
A
#
# COMPACT_ATOMS: atom_id res chain seq x y z
N MET A 1 22.63 -8.19 15.77
CA MET A 1 21.78 -8.65 14.67
C MET A 1 20.73 -7.56 14.50
N GLU A 2 20.78 -6.78 13.43
CA GLU A 2 19.88 -5.64 13.22
C GLU A 2 18.48 -6.17 12.94
N HIS A 3 17.59 -6.02 13.92
CA HIS A 3 16.46 -6.92 14.08
C HIS A 3 15.15 -6.39 13.48
N TYR A 4 15.11 -5.17 12.91
CA TYR A 4 13.85 -4.53 12.45
C TYR A 4 14.06 -3.54 11.30
N GLU A 5 14.53 -3.98 10.15
CA GLU A 5 14.61 -3.08 9.00
C GLU A 5 13.23 -2.86 8.37
N MET A 6 12.90 -1.59 8.11
CA MET A 6 11.73 -1.22 7.31
C MET A 6 11.95 -1.70 5.88
N ARG A 7 11.13 -2.64 5.41
CA ARG A 7 11.21 -3.22 4.07
C ARG A 7 10.06 -2.70 3.20
N CYS A 8 10.34 -2.52 1.91
CA CYS A 8 9.26 -2.41 0.92
C CYS A 8 8.63 -3.80 0.77
N LEU A 9 7.40 -3.95 1.25
CA LEU A 9 6.65 -5.21 1.23
C LEU A 9 5.92 -5.46 -0.09
N CYS A 10 5.61 -4.38 -0.82
CA CYS A 10 4.94 -4.45 -2.11
C CYS A 10 5.32 -3.19 -2.88
N ASP A 11 5.72 -3.36 -4.13
CA ASP A 11 6.03 -2.29 -5.06
C ASP A 11 5.20 -2.45 -6.33
N ALA A 12 3.98 -1.91 -6.30
CA ALA A 12 3.04 -1.97 -7.41
C ALA A 12 3.30 -0.80 -8.34
N PHE A 13 4.08 -1.07 -9.39
CA PHE A 13 4.32 -0.12 -10.47
C PHE A 13 3.45 -0.46 -11.67
N ARG A 14 2.57 0.47 -12.05
CA ARG A 14 1.76 0.32 -13.26
C ARG A 14 2.43 1.11 -14.39
N ASP A 15 3.22 0.39 -15.17
CA ASP A 15 3.90 0.89 -16.37
C ASP A 15 2.92 0.93 -17.55
N GLN A 16 2.61 2.13 -18.04
CA GLN A 16 1.73 2.34 -19.19
C GLN A 16 2.35 1.83 -20.49
N GLY A 17 3.67 1.86 -20.64
CA GLY A 17 4.37 1.30 -21.80
C GLY A 17 4.25 -0.22 -21.91
N VAL A 18 4.08 -0.92 -20.78
CA VAL A 18 3.94 -2.39 -20.73
C VAL A 18 2.48 -2.84 -20.68
N LEU A 19 1.65 -2.19 -19.86
CA LEU A 19 0.28 -2.61 -19.57
C LEU A 19 -0.78 -1.83 -20.37
N GLY A 20 -0.38 -0.78 -21.08
CA GLY A 20 -1.29 0.16 -21.76
C GLY A 20 -2.08 1.03 -20.78
N ASN A 21 -3.03 1.79 -21.30
CA ASN A 21 -3.89 2.66 -20.49
C ASN A 21 -4.85 1.84 -19.62
N GLN A 22 -5.13 2.30 -18.40
CA GLN A 22 -6.21 1.74 -17.59
C GLN A 22 -7.51 2.43 -18.00
N ALA A 23 -8.47 1.68 -18.54
CA ALA A 23 -9.76 2.26 -18.88
C ALA A 23 -10.49 2.78 -17.63
N ALA A 24 -11.32 3.81 -17.81
CA ALA A 24 -12.13 4.37 -16.74
C ALA A 24 -13.01 3.29 -16.07
N ASP A 25 -13.23 3.43 -14.76
CA ASP A 25 -13.98 2.49 -13.91
C ASP A 25 -13.51 1.02 -13.99
N THR A 26 -12.27 0.77 -14.45
CA THR A 26 -11.69 -0.57 -14.46
C THR A 26 -10.69 -0.77 -13.32
N TRP A 27 -10.67 -2.00 -12.81
CA TRP A 27 -9.75 -2.40 -11.77
C TRP A 27 -8.46 -2.97 -12.35
N TRP A 28 -7.33 -2.57 -11.78
CA TRP A 28 -6.07 -3.25 -11.93
C TRP A 28 -5.73 -4.01 -10.64
N ARG A 29 -5.49 -5.31 -10.76
CA ARG A 29 -5.21 -6.26 -9.67
C ARG A 29 -3.97 -7.09 -10.00
N PRO A 30 -2.76 -6.56 -9.79
CA PRO A 30 -1.54 -7.34 -10.01
C PRO A 30 -1.44 -8.47 -8.99
N THR A 31 -0.82 -9.59 -9.40
CA THR A 31 -0.54 -10.70 -8.49
C THR A 31 0.54 -10.30 -7.48
N PRO A 32 0.60 -10.91 -6.28
CA PRO A 32 1.67 -10.62 -5.32
C PRO A 32 3.07 -10.79 -5.93
N ALA A 33 3.30 -11.84 -6.72
CA ALA A 33 4.58 -12.05 -7.41
C ALA A 33 4.97 -10.88 -8.34
N ALA A 34 4.00 -10.27 -9.05
CA ALA A 34 4.25 -9.16 -9.97
C ALA A 34 4.64 -7.86 -9.24
N VAL A 35 4.37 -7.76 -7.94
CA VAL A 35 4.65 -6.57 -7.12
C VAL A 35 5.64 -6.85 -5.99
N PHE A 36 6.36 -7.99 -6.07
CA PHE A 36 7.31 -8.42 -5.04
C PHE A 36 6.66 -8.54 -3.64
N GLY A 37 5.38 -8.89 -3.63
CA GLY A 37 4.49 -8.94 -2.48
C GLY A 37 4.53 -10.23 -1.66
N GLU A 38 5.41 -11.17 -1.98
CA GLU A 38 5.46 -12.49 -1.36
C GLU A 38 6.46 -12.50 -0.19
N LEU A 39 6.05 -13.07 0.94
CA LEU A 39 6.90 -13.30 2.09
C LEU A 39 7.48 -14.71 2.04
N ALA A 40 8.66 -14.89 2.64
CA ALA A 40 9.19 -16.23 2.87
C ALA A 40 8.28 -17.02 3.83
N ALA A 41 8.31 -18.35 3.75
CA ALA A 41 7.45 -19.22 4.55
C ALA A 41 7.63 -19.03 6.08
N ASP A 42 8.83 -18.62 6.50
CA ASP A 42 9.18 -18.35 7.89
C ASP A 42 9.00 -16.88 8.29
N GLU A 43 8.41 -16.04 7.44
CA GLU A 43 8.24 -14.60 7.68
C GLU A 43 6.78 -14.21 7.94
N ARG A 44 6.60 -13.12 8.68
CA ARG A 44 5.34 -12.35 8.80
C ARG A 44 5.68 -10.88 8.65
N ALA A 45 4.71 -10.07 8.26
CA ALA A 45 4.93 -8.64 8.15
C ALA A 45 3.79 -7.80 8.71
N GLU A 46 4.11 -6.55 9.00
CA GLU A 46 3.16 -5.52 9.39
C GLU A 46 3.32 -4.31 8.50
N ILE A 47 2.25 -3.88 7.86
CA ILE A 47 2.25 -2.70 6.99
C ILE A 47 2.19 -1.46 7.87
N VAL A 48 3.22 -0.63 7.82
CA VAL A 48 3.31 0.59 8.62
C VAL A 48 2.71 1.75 7.85
N TYR A 49 3.05 1.94 6.58
CA TYR A 49 2.50 3.02 5.77
C TYR A 49 2.45 2.65 4.29
N ALA A 50 1.62 3.39 3.55
CA ALA A 50 1.56 3.34 2.10
C ALA A 50 2.17 4.62 1.52
N GLU A 51 2.71 4.50 0.31
CA GLU A 51 3.28 5.59 -0.47
C GLU A 51 2.70 5.53 -1.88
N ILE A 52 2.05 6.60 -2.32
CA ILE A 52 1.30 6.64 -3.57
C ILE A 52 1.84 7.78 -4.44
N TRP A 53 2.47 7.41 -5.55
CA TRP A 53 2.73 8.31 -6.66
C TRP A 53 1.52 8.28 -7.57
N SER A 54 0.61 9.22 -7.35
CA SER A 54 -0.58 9.41 -8.18
C SER A 54 -0.20 9.61 -9.66
N PRO A 55 -1.01 9.08 -10.59
CA PRO A 55 -0.86 9.35 -12.01
C PRO A 55 -1.20 10.82 -12.27
N VAL A 56 -0.26 11.53 -12.89
CA VAL A 56 -0.36 12.98 -13.11
C VAL A 56 0.16 13.28 -14.50
N THR A 57 -0.68 13.89 -15.31
CA THR A 57 -0.26 14.46 -16.59
C THR A 57 0.35 15.84 -16.37
N GLY A 58 1.02 16.41 -17.36
CA GLY A 58 1.68 17.72 -17.22
C GLY A 58 0.76 18.88 -16.81
N VAL A 59 -0.57 18.72 -16.89
CA VAL A 59 -1.55 19.75 -16.57
C VAL A 59 -2.58 19.28 -15.53
N ASP A 60 -3.05 18.02 -15.61
CA ASP A 60 -4.16 17.52 -14.80
C ASP A 60 -3.82 16.26 -13.98
N ASP A 61 -4.49 16.12 -12.83
CA ASP A 61 -4.47 14.90 -12.02
C ASP A 61 -5.31 13.81 -12.70
N GLU A 62 -4.74 12.61 -12.87
CA GLU A 62 -5.54 11.42 -13.14
C GLU A 62 -5.89 10.75 -11.80
N ALA A 63 -7.14 10.34 -11.62
CA ALA A 63 -7.63 9.87 -10.33
C ALA A 63 -7.61 8.35 -10.22
N LEU A 64 -6.92 7.84 -9.20
CA LEU A 64 -7.29 6.55 -8.63
C LEU A 64 -8.44 6.78 -7.66
N LYS A 65 -9.65 6.38 -8.07
CA LYS A 65 -10.89 6.46 -7.27
C LYS A 65 -10.78 5.67 -5.98
N LYS A 66 -10.10 4.53 -6.03
CA LYS A 66 -9.86 3.70 -4.86
C LYS A 66 -8.52 2.98 -4.97
N VAL A 67 -7.76 3.01 -3.88
CA VAL A 67 -6.61 2.12 -3.67
C VAL A 67 -6.91 1.26 -2.45
N VAL A 68 -6.89 -0.06 -2.65
CA VAL A 68 -7.24 -1.06 -1.63
C VAL A 68 -6.03 -1.96 -1.42
N LEU A 69 -5.74 -2.28 -0.15
CA LEU A 69 -4.76 -3.30 0.18
C LEU A 69 -5.42 -4.67 0.02
N VAL A 70 -4.69 -5.61 -0.56
CA VAL A 70 -5.11 -7.01 -0.64
C VAL A 70 -4.11 -7.80 0.15
N ILE A 71 -4.55 -8.39 1.25
CA ILE A 71 -3.68 -9.05 2.23
C ILE A 71 -4.10 -10.50 2.31
N ASP A 72 -3.16 -11.41 2.05
CA ASP A 72 -3.39 -12.86 2.06
C ASP A 72 -4.60 -13.29 1.20
N GLY A 73 -4.82 -12.60 0.09
CA GLY A 73 -5.93 -12.82 -0.84
C GLY A 73 -7.23 -12.06 -0.52
N GLU A 74 -7.32 -11.38 0.63
CA GLU A 74 -8.52 -10.67 1.08
C GLU A 74 -8.41 -9.15 0.83
N GLU A 75 -9.40 -8.56 0.16
CA GLU A 75 -9.46 -7.12 -0.05
C GLU A 75 -9.86 -6.39 1.25
N THR A 76 -9.00 -5.52 1.77
CA THR A 76 -9.28 -4.76 3.01
C THR A 76 -10.13 -3.51 2.77
N GLY A 77 -10.72 -3.36 1.58
CA GLY A 77 -11.38 -2.14 1.11
C GLY A 77 -12.64 -1.74 1.89
N ARG A 78 -13.10 -2.59 2.82
CA ARG A 78 -14.15 -2.29 3.81
C ARG A 78 -13.62 -1.52 5.01
N TYR A 79 -12.33 -1.66 5.32
CA TYR A 79 -11.68 -1.12 6.50
C TYR A 79 -10.67 -0.02 6.16
N ILE A 80 -9.96 -0.16 5.03
CA ILE A 80 -8.91 0.75 4.60
C ILE A 80 -9.16 1.10 3.13
N SER A 81 -9.48 2.37 2.87
CA SER A 81 -9.65 2.91 1.53
C SER A 81 -8.73 4.11 1.37
N LEU A 82 -7.76 4.00 0.48
CA LEU A 82 -6.79 5.06 0.23
C LEU A 82 -7.19 5.88 -0.99
N CYS A 83 -6.97 7.19 -0.90
CA CYS A 83 -7.12 8.12 -2.02
C CYS A 83 -5.81 8.15 -2.81
N GLY A 84 -5.90 8.02 -4.13
CA GLY A 84 -4.73 8.14 -5.01
C GLY A 84 -4.79 9.34 -5.95
N VAL A 85 -5.51 10.40 -5.60
CA VAL A 85 -5.55 11.68 -6.34
C VAL A 85 -4.47 12.62 -5.82
N ARG A 86 -3.56 13.16 -6.66
CA ARG A 86 -2.39 13.94 -6.20
C ARG A 86 -2.78 15.08 -5.26
N SER A 87 -3.80 15.87 -5.59
CA SER A 87 -4.25 17.01 -4.79
C SER A 87 -4.83 16.65 -3.41
N ALA A 88 -5.28 15.40 -3.20
CA ALA A 88 -5.92 14.95 -1.96
C ALA A 88 -5.34 13.61 -1.45
N VAL A 89 -4.13 13.26 -1.88
CA VAL A 89 -3.52 11.96 -1.60
C VAL A 89 -3.25 11.87 -0.10
N MET A 90 -3.82 10.85 0.55
CA MET A 90 -3.63 10.65 2.00
C MET A 90 -2.28 10.01 2.33
N ALA A 91 -1.62 9.46 1.32
CA ALA A 91 -0.36 8.73 1.40
C ALA A 91 0.63 9.25 0.34
N PRO A 92 1.03 10.54 0.36
CA PRO A 92 1.95 11.09 -0.64
C PRO A 92 3.35 10.45 -0.55
N PRO A 93 4.15 10.57 -1.61
CA PRO A 93 5.57 10.25 -1.59
C PRO A 93 6.28 10.95 -0.43
N LYS A 94 7.24 10.27 0.21
CA LYS A 94 7.87 10.78 1.44
C LYS A 94 8.56 12.13 1.25
N ASP A 95 9.15 12.37 0.09
CA ASP A 95 9.77 13.64 -0.33
C ASP A 95 8.75 14.77 -0.52
N ARG A 96 7.46 14.45 -0.63
CA ARG A 96 6.34 15.39 -0.75
C ARG A 96 5.59 15.62 0.55
N ILE A 97 6.05 15.04 1.68
CA ILE A 97 5.49 15.28 3.01
C ILE A 97 6.11 16.55 3.61
N PHE A 98 5.33 17.63 3.67
CA PHE A 98 5.71 18.85 4.39
C PHE A 98 5.61 18.64 5.90
N GLY A 99 6.64 19.02 6.67
CA GLY A 99 6.65 18.90 8.13
C GLY A 99 6.89 17.47 8.67
N SER A 100 7.37 16.54 7.85
CA SER A 100 7.86 15.22 8.24
C SER A 100 6.88 14.30 9.00
N ARG A 101 5.56 14.54 8.88
CA ARG A 101 4.55 13.69 9.51
C ARG A 101 4.11 12.56 8.57
N LEU A 102 4.62 11.37 8.85
CA LEU A 102 4.18 10.14 8.18
C LEU A 102 2.75 9.77 8.64
N TYR A 103 1.84 9.53 7.69
CA TYR A 103 0.55 8.93 7.99
C TYR A 103 0.72 7.40 8.08
N SER A 104 0.98 6.93 9.30
CA SER A 104 1.11 5.51 9.62
C SER A 104 -0.25 4.88 9.94
N PHE A 105 -0.44 3.61 9.60
CA PHE A 105 -1.62 2.84 10.02
C PHE A 105 -1.64 2.54 11.52
N GLY A 106 -0.49 2.68 12.19
CA GLY A 106 -0.36 2.46 13.63
C GLY A 106 1.09 2.38 14.07
N THR A 107 1.31 1.95 15.30
CA THR A 107 2.64 1.60 15.81
C THR A 107 2.81 0.09 15.64
N PRO A 108 3.78 -0.37 14.83
CA PRO A 108 4.02 -1.80 14.67
C PRO A 108 4.51 -2.45 15.96
N LEU A 109 4.49 -3.78 16.00
CA LEU A 109 5.00 -4.57 17.09
C LEU A 109 6.49 -4.29 17.28
N ASP A 110 6.86 -4.00 18.51
CA ASP A 110 8.20 -3.91 19.03
C ASP A 110 8.42 -5.08 19.99
N VAL A 111 9.05 -6.14 19.49
CA VAL A 111 9.30 -7.36 20.29
C VAL A 111 10.38 -7.15 21.37
N THR A 112 11.02 -5.98 21.43
CA THR A 112 11.94 -5.61 22.53
C THR A 112 11.22 -5.04 23.76
N GLN A 113 9.95 -4.63 23.60
CA GLN A 113 9.14 -4.16 24.73
C GLN A 113 8.50 -5.34 25.46
N ALA A 114 8.76 -5.44 26.76
CA ALA A 114 8.30 -6.55 27.60
C ALA A 114 6.76 -6.70 27.65
N ILE A 115 6.01 -5.62 27.40
CA ILE A 115 4.54 -5.60 27.36
C ILE A 115 4.11 -4.55 26.33
N GLN A 116 3.85 -4.98 25.10
CA GLN A 116 3.10 -4.15 24.15
C GLN A 116 1.66 -4.67 24.11
N ASN A 117 0.70 -3.83 24.49
CA ASN A 117 -0.71 -4.23 24.44
C ASN A 117 -1.11 -4.38 22.96
N PRO A 118 -1.47 -5.59 22.51
CA PRO A 118 -1.76 -5.87 21.10
C PRO A 118 -2.94 -5.06 20.56
N LEU A 119 -3.81 -4.54 21.44
CA LEU A 119 -4.94 -3.69 21.06
C LEU A 119 -4.50 -2.33 20.49
N PHE A 120 -3.28 -1.86 20.78
CA PHE A 120 -2.75 -0.61 20.22
C PHE A 120 -2.03 -0.80 18.88
N ASN A 121 -1.86 -2.04 18.43
CA ASN A 121 -1.17 -2.33 17.20
C ASN A 121 -2.14 -2.49 16.03
N THR A 122 -2.57 -1.35 15.49
CA THR A 122 -3.56 -1.24 14.39
C THR A 122 -2.97 -1.45 13.00
N THR A 123 -1.68 -1.77 12.87
CA THR A 123 -1.07 -2.04 11.56
C THR A 123 -1.68 -3.29 10.91
N PRO A 124 -1.93 -3.30 9.59
CA PRO A 124 -2.37 -4.50 8.89
C PRO A 124 -1.32 -5.62 8.98
N LYS A 125 -1.74 -6.83 9.33
CA LYS A 125 -0.87 -8.00 9.49
C LYS A 125 -0.88 -8.83 8.20
N VAL A 126 0.30 -9.23 7.74
CA VAL A 126 0.49 -10.03 6.53
C VAL A 126 1.09 -11.38 6.90
N LYS A 127 0.44 -12.47 6.51
CA LYS A 127 0.89 -13.84 6.80
C LYS A 127 1.79 -14.41 5.71
N GLN A 128 1.44 -14.18 4.45
CA GLN A 128 2.06 -14.84 3.29
C GLN A 128 2.29 -13.88 2.14
N ASN A 129 1.30 -13.07 1.79
CA ASN A 129 1.41 -12.18 0.64
C ASN A 129 0.57 -10.92 0.77
N VAL A 130 1.00 -9.88 0.07
CA VAL A 130 0.32 -8.60 -0.02
C VAL A 130 0.38 -8.09 -1.46
N THR A 131 -0.70 -7.47 -1.93
CA THR A 131 -0.75 -6.71 -3.17
C THR A 131 -1.72 -5.54 -3.00
N VAL A 132 -1.99 -4.81 -4.08
CA VAL A 132 -2.98 -3.73 -4.10
C VAL A 132 -3.98 -3.97 -5.22
N ALA A 133 -5.19 -3.43 -5.03
CA ALA A 133 -6.19 -3.30 -6.07
C ALA A 133 -6.47 -1.82 -6.27
N THR A 134 -6.44 -1.37 -7.53
CA THR A 134 -6.62 0.04 -7.88
C THR A 134 -7.78 0.19 -8.85
N LEU A 135 -8.66 1.14 -8.56
CA LEU A 135 -9.79 1.49 -9.41
C LEU A 135 -9.51 2.84 -10.07
N ALA A 136 -9.51 2.86 -11.41
CA ALA A 136 -9.44 4.09 -12.17
C ALA A 136 -10.65 4.99 -11.90
N GLY A 137 -10.46 6.30 -12.07
CA GLY A 137 -11.50 7.31 -12.02
C GLY A 137 -12.66 7.03 -12.98
N PRO A 138 -13.79 7.73 -12.80
CA PRO A 138 -14.90 7.63 -13.73
C PRO A 138 -14.53 8.30 -15.07
N ALA A 139 -15.22 7.88 -16.13
CA ALA A 139 -15.07 8.50 -17.45
C ALA A 139 -15.68 9.92 -17.49
N SER A 140 -16.68 10.20 -16.65
CA SER A 140 -17.35 11.49 -16.54
C SER A 140 -18.13 11.63 -15.22
N GLY A 141 -18.32 12.85 -14.74
CA GLY A 141 -19.32 13.23 -13.74
C GLY A 141 -18.79 13.46 -12.31
N VAL A 142 -17.59 12.98 -11.97
CA VAL A 142 -16.92 13.28 -10.70
C VAL A 142 -15.43 13.50 -10.95
N PRO A 143 -14.95 14.76 -10.95
CA PRO A 143 -13.54 15.06 -11.07
C PRO A 143 -12.72 14.50 -9.88
N PRO A 144 -11.45 14.08 -10.12
CA PRO A 144 -10.81 14.02 -11.43
C PRO A 144 -11.32 12.83 -12.25
N GLU A 145 -11.66 13.09 -13.51
CA GLU A 145 -12.11 12.08 -14.48
C GLU A 145 -10.90 11.46 -15.15
N SER A 146 -10.92 10.16 -15.43
CA SER A 146 -9.76 9.47 -16.00
C SER A 146 -10.15 8.14 -16.62
N PRO A 147 -9.73 7.81 -17.84
CA PRO A 147 -8.81 6.68 -17.99
C PRO A 147 -7.44 7.08 -17.42
N ILE A 148 -6.69 6.12 -16.85
CA ILE A 148 -5.30 6.34 -16.45
C ILE A 148 -4.41 6.13 -17.67
N THR A 149 -3.71 7.18 -18.09
CA THR A 149 -2.88 7.20 -19.30
C THR A 149 -1.40 7.39 -19.01
N VAL A 150 -1.03 7.62 -17.75
CA VAL A 150 0.36 7.73 -17.32
C VAL A 150 0.70 6.72 -16.23
N ASP A 151 2.00 6.56 -15.98
CA ASP A 151 2.49 5.68 -14.95
C ASP A 151 2.06 6.13 -13.56
N TYR A 152 1.87 5.16 -12.67
CA TYR A 152 1.75 5.40 -11.24
C TYR A 152 2.41 4.28 -10.46
N ARG A 153 2.66 4.57 -9.18
CA ARG A 153 3.34 3.64 -8.29
C ARG A 153 2.70 3.66 -6.92
N ILE A 154 2.54 2.49 -6.32
CA ILE A 154 2.10 2.34 -4.93
C ILE A 154 3.09 1.42 -4.24
N ARG A 155 3.68 1.91 -3.15
CA ARG A 155 4.54 1.10 -2.29
C ARG A 155 3.91 0.92 -0.92
N LEU A 156 4.03 -0.30 -0.40
CA LEU A 156 3.65 -0.62 0.97
C LEU A 156 4.92 -0.90 1.75
N TRP A 157 5.10 -0.16 2.82
CA TRP A 157 6.29 -0.25 3.65
C TRP A 157 5.92 -0.83 5.01
N GLY A 158 6.76 -1.73 5.51
CA GLY A 158 6.45 -2.41 6.75
C GLY A 158 7.64 -3.09 7.39
N LYS A 159 7.37 -3.63 8.58
CA LYS A 159 8.34 -4.46 9.32
C LYS A 159 8.10 -5.92 9.00
N VAL A 160 9.18 -6.69 8.96
CA VAL A 160 9.16 -8.13 8.72
C VAL A 160 9.75 -8.82 9.94
N TYR A 161 9.13 -9.93 10.32
CA TYR A 161 9.42 -10.71 11.51
C TYR A 161 9.65 -12.16 11.09
N LYS A 162 10.58 -12.86 11.74
CA LYS A 162 10.59 -14.32 11.66
C LYS A 162 9.50 -14.90 12.56
N ASN A 163 8.90 -16.01 12.14
CA ASN A 163 7.88 -16.72 12.92
C ASN A 163 8.38 -17.08 14.33
N SER A 164 9.67 -17.35 14.49
CA SER A 164 10.30 -17.65 15.77
C SER A 164 10.42 -16.46 16.72
N GLU A 165 10.32 -15.24 16.21
CA GLU A 165 10.51 -13.99 16.94
C GLU A 165 9.18 -13.39 17.39
N LEU A 166 8.07 -13.83 16.79
CA LEU A 166 6.75 -13.40 17.18
C LEU A 166 6.39 -14.04 18.53
N PRO A 167 5.97 -13.25 19.53
CA PRO A 167 5.39 -13.79 20.74
C PRO A 167 4.25 -14.74 20.36
N ARG A 168 4.25 -15.95 20.92
CA ARG A 168 3.07 -16.82 20.88
C ARG A 168 1.98 -16.11 21.68
N PHE A 169 1.08 -15.42 20.99
CA PHE A 169 -0.20 -15.07 21.58
C PHE A 169 -0.92 -16.41 21.78
N GLY A 170 -0.96 -16.85 23.04
CA GLY A 170 -1.63 -18.08 23.46
C GLY A 170 -3.12 -18.05 23.19
#